data_AF-A0A1B4XCA3-F1
#
_entry.id   AF-A0A1B4XCA3-F1
#
_cell.length_a   1.000
_cell.length_b   1.000
_cell.length_c   1.000
_cell.angle_alpha   90.00
_cell.angle_beta   90.00
_cell.angle_gamma   90.00
#
_symmetry.space_group_name_H-M   'P 1'
#
loop_
_entity.id
_entity.type
_entity.pdbx_description
1 polymer ?
#
loop_
_entity_poly.entity_id
_entity_poly.type
_entity_poly.pdbx_seq_one_letter_code
_entity_poly.pdbx_strand_id
1 'polypeptide(L)'
;MDYLDLKFALARKGYTLTRVAMELGLFGPQSVQQVLTRKYFSARVEKRVSEIIGIPLEKLFPDRYHAVKHRTRTNGENVLEKTRDTRRVS
;
A
#
# COMPACT_ATOMS: atom_id res chain seq x y z
N MET A 1 -9.04 2.07 -0.45
CA MET A 1 -8.73 1.91 -1.88
C MET A 1 -9.70 0.91 -2.45
N ASP A 2 -10.41 1.34 -3.48
CA ASP A 2 -11.43 0.56 -4.16
C ASP A 2 -10.83 -0.24 -5.33
N TYR A 3 -11.59 -1.20 -5.87
CA TYR A 3 -11.17 -2.00 -7.03
C TYR A 3 -10.74 -1.11 -8.22
N LEU A 4 -11.45 0.00 -8.42
CA LEU A 4 -11.19 0.93 -9.50
C LEU A 4 -9.84 1.63 -9.31
N ASP A 5 -9.48 2.02 -8.07
CA ASP A 5 -8.17 2.60 -7.76
C ASP A 5 -7.03 1.64 -8.06
N LEU A 6 -7.16 0.36 -7.67
CA LEU A 6 -6.12 -0.65 -7.97
C LEU A 6 -5.98 -0.85 -9.47
N LYS A 7 -7.11 -0.90 -10.19
CA LYS A 7 -7.11 -1.04 -11.65
C LYS A 7 -6.43 0.15 -12.33
N PHE A 8 -6.70 1.37 -11.87
CA PHE A 8 -6.04 2.58 -12.38
C PHE A 8 -4.56 2.63 -12.01
N ALA A 9 -4.18 2.21 -10.80
CA ALA A 9 -2.78 2.14 -10.38
C ALA A 9 -1.97 1.14 -11.23
N LEU A 10 -2.54 -0.02 -11.53
CA LEU A 10 -1.97 -0.99 -12.47
C LEU A 10 -1.87 -0.40 -13.89
N ALA A 11 -2.94 0.23 -14.37
CA ALA A 11 -2.96 0.83 -15.70
C ALA A 11 -1.91 1.96 -15.85
N ARG A 12 -1.72 2.79 -14.81
CA ARG A 12 -0.67 3.82 -14.74
C ARG A 12 0.75 3.24 -14.87
N LYS A 13 0.95 2.00 -14.43
CA LYS A 13 2.23 1.28 -14.59
C LYS A 13 2.33 0.55 -15.93
N GLY A 14 1.32 0.64 -16.80
CA GLY A 14 1.28 -0.07 -18.09
C GLY A 14 0.91 -1.55 -17.97
N TYR A 15 0.34 -1.96 -16.83
CA TYR A 15 -0.11 -3.33 -16.59
C TYR A 15 -1.63 -3.46 -16.73
N THR A 16 -2.05 -4.51 -17.41
CA THR A 16 -3.45 -4.94 -17.49
C THR A 16 -3.66 -6.19 -16.65
N LEU A 17 -4.90 -6.44 -16.22
CA LEU A 17 -5.24 -7.65 -15.44
C LEU A 17 -4.86 -8.94 -16.18
N THR A 18 -5.04 -8.96 -17.50
CA THR A 18 -4.64 -10.07 -18.36
C THR A 18 -3.13 -10.27 -18.34
N ARG A 19 -2.35 -9.19 -18.44
CA ARG A 19 -0.88 -9.28 -18.39
C ARG A 19 -0.39 -9.83 -17.05
N VAL A 20 -0.99 -9.37 -15.95
CA VAL A 20 -0.67 -9.89 -14.59
C VAL A 20 -1.05 -11.37 -14.48
N ALA A 21 -2.21 -11.77 -15.01
CA ALA A 21 -2.62 -13.17 -15.02
C ALA A 21 -1.64 -14.04 -15.83
N MET A 22 -1.22 -13.57 -17.01
CA MET A 22 -0.25 -14.28 -17.86
C MET A 22 1.11 -14.45 -17.18
N GLU A 23 1.64 -13.40 -16.54
CA GLU A 23 2.90 -13.50 -15.78
C GLU A 23 2.83 -14.52 -14.64
N LEU A 24 1.65 -14.68 -14.04
CA LEU A 24 1.43 -15.61 -12.94
C LEU A 24 1.00 -17.02 -13.40
N GLY A 25 0.85 -17.25 -14.71
CA GLY A 25 0.36 -18.50 -15.27
C GLY A 25 -1.10 -18.81 -14.89
N LEU A 26 -1.91 -17.78 -14.65
CA LEU A 26 -3.32 -17.92 -14.29
C LEU A 26 -4.21 -18.03 -15.54
N PHE A 27 -5.28 -18.81 -15.43
CA PHE A 27 -6.23 -19.10 -16.51
C PHE A 27 -7.02 -17.87 -17.02
N GLY A 28 -6.90 -16.70 -16.38
CA GLY A 28 -7.47 -15.48 -16.94
C GLY A 28 -7.54 -14.28 -16.00
N PRO A 29 -7.95 -13.12 -16.53
CA PRO A 29 -8.06 -11.87 -15.77
C PRO A 29 -9.11 -11.95 -14.65
N GLN A 30 -10.06 -12.88 -14.75
CA GLN A 30 -11.11 -13.11 -13.76
C GLN A 30 -10.54 -13.57 -12.40
N SER A 31 -9.48 -14.39 -12.41
CA SER A 31 -8.81 -14.81 -11.18
C SER A 31 -8.19 -13.62 -10.46
N VAL A 32 -7.52 -12.74 -11.21
CA VAL A 32 -6.93 -11.51 -10.68
C VAL A 32 -8.02 -10.57 -10.18
N GLN A 33 -9.09 -10.39 -10.95
CA GLN A 33 -10.25 -9.58 -10.55
C GLN A 33 -10.82 -10.06 -9.22
N GLN A 34 -11.11 -11.35 -9.05
CA GLN A 34 -11.68 -11.88 -7.80
C GLN A 34 -10.78 -11.64 -6.58
N VAL A 35 -9.45 -11.66 -6.75
CA VAL A 35 -8.50 -11.32 -5.68
C VAL A 35 -8.56 -9.82 -5.35
N LEU A 36 -8.63 -8.96 -6.37
CA LEU A 36 -8.73 -7.51 -6.22
C LEU A 36 -10.06 -7.07 -5.60
N THR A 37 -11.17 -7.71 -5.96
CA THR A 37 -12.49 -7.50 -5.35
C THR A 37 -12.62 -8.15 -3.97
N ARG A 38 -11.54 -8.73 -3.42
CA ARG A 38 -11.47 -9.39 -2.11
C ARG A 38 -12.38 -10.62 -1.96
N LYS A 39 -12.95 -11.13 -3.07
CA LYS A 39 -13.80 -12.34 -3.08
C LYS A 39 -12.98 -13.62 -2.89
N TYR A 40 -11.75 -13.63 -3.41
CA TYR A 40 -10.81 -14.75 -3.27
C TYR A 40 -9.48 -14.30 -2.69
N PHE A 41 -8.71 -15.28 -2.20
CA PHE A 41 -7.39 -15.09 -1.62
C PHE A 41 -6.34 -15.81 -2.47
N SER A 42 -5.29 -15.07 -2.86
CA SER A 42 -4.12 -15.65 -3.50
C SER A 42 -2.90 -14.80 -3.19
N ALA A 43 -2.06 -15.27 -2.25
CA ALA A 43 -0.83 -14.58 -1.85
C ALA A 43 0.10 -14.28 -3.02
N ARG A 44 0.12 -15.15 -4.06
CA ARG A 44 0.90 -14.94 -5.29
C ARG A 44 0.45 -13.70 -6.07
N VAL A 45 -0.87 -13.55 -6.26
CA VAL A 45 -1.45 -12.41 -6.99
C VAL A 45 -1.25 -11.13 -6.20
N GLU A 46 -1.54 -11.18 -4.89
CA GLU A 46 -1.38 -10.03 -4.01
C GLU A 46 0.06 -9.52 -4.03
N LYS A 47 1.05 -10.42 -3.84
CA LYS A 47 2.48 -10.07 -3.86
C LYS A 47 2.86 -9.42 -5.19
N ARG A 48 2.45 -10.00 -6.32
CA ARG A 48 2.80 -9.45 -7.64
C ARG A 48 2.17 -8.08 -7.87
N VAL A 49 0.93 -7.89 -7.46
CA VAL A 49 0.24 -6.58 -7.56
C VAL A 49 0.95 -5.54 -6.67
N SER A 50 1.38 -5.92 -5.47
CA SER A 50 2.19 -5.07 -4.59
C SER A 50 3.52 -4.67 -5.24
N GLU A 51 4.24 -5.61 -5.86
CA GLU A 51 5.50 -5.34 -6.57
C GLU A 51 5.32 -4.39 -7.75
N ILE A 52 4.25 -4.56 -8.55
CA ILE A 52 3.99 -3.71 -9.72
C ILE A 52 3.62 -2.28 -9.30
N ILE A 53 2.74 -2.14 -8.31
CA ILE A 53 2.29 -0.82 -7.86
C ILE A 53 3.37 -0.14 -7.00
N GLY A 54 4.20 -0.92 -6.30
CA GLY A 54 5.21 -0.44 -5.35
C GLY A 54 4.62 -0.06 -3.99
N ILE A 55 3.43 -0.56 -3.66
CA ILE A 55 2.75 -0.32 -2.38
C ILE A 55 2.72 -1.63 -1.60
N PRO A 56 3.04 -1.65 -0.29
CA PRO A 56 3.00 -2.86 0.50
C PRO A 56 1.57 -3.43 0.63
N LEU A 57 1.48 -4.75 0.76
CA LEU A 57 0.23 -5.51 0.92
C LEU A 57 -0.67 -4.97 2.03
N GLU A 58 -0.09 -4.52 3.14
CA GLU A 58 -0.78 -3.94 4.29
C GLU A 58 -1.57 -2.68 3.94
N LYS A 59 -1.06 -1.87 2.99
CA LYS A 59 -1.75 -0.68 2.51
C LYS A 59 -2.80 -0.99 1.44
N LEU A 60 -2.55 -2.02 0.62
CA LEU A 60 -3.47 -2.45 -0.46
C LEU A 60 -4.67 -3.25 0.09
N PHE A 61 -4.42 -4.11 1.07
CA PHE A 61 -5.38 -5.04 1.66
C PHE A 61 -5.38 -4.90 3.19
N PRO A 62 -5.81 -3.74 3.73
CA PRO A 62 -5.77 -3.47 5.17
C PRO A 62 -6.67 -4.40 6.00
N ASP A 63 -7.67 -4.99 5.36
CA ASP A 63 -8.62 -5.93 5.96
C ASP A 63 -7.97 -7.29 6.28
N ARG A 64 -6.97 -7.69 5.49
CA ARG A 64 -6.30 -9.00 5.61
C ARG A 64 -4.95 -8.89 6.30
N TYR A 65 -4.17 -7.91 5.89
CA TYR A 65 -2.90 -7.59 6.50
C TYR A 65 -3.15 -6.41 7.42
N HIS A 66 -3.74 -6.68 8.59
CA HIS A 66 -3.78 -5.69 9.64
C HIS A 66 -2.34 -5.23 9.86
N ALA A 67 -2.05 -4.00 9.43
CA ALA A 67 -0.86 -3.31 9.86
C ALA A 67 -0.93 -3.34 11.38
N VAL A 68 -0.16 -4.23 12.00
CA VAL A 68 0.04 -4.21 13.44
C VAL A 68 0.50 -2.79 13.68
N LYS A 69 -0.33 -1.97 14.32
CA LYS A 69 0.00 -0.59 14.61
C LYS A 69 1.28 -0.62 15.43
N HIS A 70 2.43 -0.56 14.77
CA HIS A 70 3.57 0.08 15.36
C HIS A 70 3.06 1.50 15.59
N ARG A 71 2.67 1.76 16.84
CA ARG A 71 2.67 3.10 17.38
C ARG A 71 4.07 3.61 17.10
N THR A 72 4.26 4.22 15.93
CA THR A 72 5.38 5.11 15.71
C THR A 72 5.18 6.15 16.80
N ARG A 73 5.98 6.04 17.87
CA ARG A 73 6.25 7.18 18.72
C ARG A 73 6.72 8.24 17.75
N THR A 74 5.83 9.16 17.41
CA THR A 74 6.14 10.36 16.66
C THR A 74 7.23 11.04 17.47
N ASN A 75 8.46 10.86 17.02
CA ASN A 75 9.61 11.59 17.49
C ASN A 75 9.27 13.05 17.22
N GLY A 76 9.17 13.85 18.28
CA GLY A 76 8.66 15.21 18.25
C GLY A 76 9.50 16.09 17.33
N GLU A 77 9.09 16.19 16.07
CA GLU A 77 9.37 17.36 15.25
C GLU A 77 8.51 18.51 15.78
N ASN A 78 9.01 19.17 16.83
CA ASN A 78 8.66 20.55 17.10
C ASN A 78 9.95 21.37 17.06
N VAL A 79 10.49 21.46 15.84
CA VAL A 79 11.41 22.53 15.49
C VAL A 79 10.54 23.73 15.14
N LEU A 80 10.79 24.83 15.85
CA LEU A 80 10.43 26.21 15.53
C LEU A 80 9.21 26.80 16.26
N GLU A 81 9.43 27.28 17.49
CA GLU A 81 9.02 28.64 17.87
C GLU A 81 9.90 29.13 19.04
N LYS A 82 10.90 29.99 18.78
CA LYS A 82 10.80 31.44 19.00
C LYS A 82 10.38 31.70 20.45
N THR A 83 11.26 32.05 21.37
CA THR A 83 11.65 33.45 21.60
C THR A 83 12.48 33.55 22.89
N ARG A 84 13.54 34.39 22.85
CA ARG A 84 13.91 35.42 23.86
C ARG A 84 14.25 34.93 25.28
N ASP A 85 15.48 35.21 25.75
CA ASP A 85 15.73 36.28 26.75
C ASP A 85 15.28 35.80 28.16
N THR A 86 16.07 35.69 29.23
CA THR A 86 17.14 36.53 29.77
C THR A 86 17.68 35.89 31.08
N ARG A 87 18.87 36.35 31.53
CA ARG A 87 19.40 36.43 32.93
C ARG A 87 19.81 35.11 33.62
N ARG A 88 21.12 34.86 33.89
CA ARG A 88 22.04 35.50 34.86
C ARG A 88 21.64 35.25 36.32
N VAL A 89 22.42 34.41 37.03
CA VAL A 89 23.02 34.56 38.39
C VAL A 89 23.76 33.24 38.66
N SER A 90 25.10 33.19 38.70
CA SER A 90 26.00 33.60 39.80
C SER A 90 25.72 32.88 41.11
#